data_AF-A0A3M1ZUW5-F1
#
_entry.id   AF-A0A3M1ZUW5-F1
#
_cell.length_a   1.000
_cell.length_b   1.000
_cell.length_c   1.000
_cell.angle_alpha   90.00
_cell.angle_beta   90.00
_cell.angle_gamma   90.00
#
_symmetry.space_group_name_H-M   'P 1'
#
loop_
_entity.id
_entity.type
_entity.pdbx_description
1 polymer ?
#
loop_
_entity_poly.entity_id
_entity_poly.type
_entity_poly.pdbx_seq_one_letter_code
_entity_poly.pdbx_strand_id
1 'polypeptide(L)'
;MPTSRTRFDASSHGGTDETSTFVSELARVFREQVQRAVGMELDGTSTSLAVVDHYLGLARGEDRPEILSLLAAGAGAYFSQVVSSEIGAHVLDDRKDPRRIRVLLEPRCCHFSPVDLAYAAIVADDLSPDDPRHPPGRPLDLAFHLRTDADDGPSDAAWIEARLAELPPVPADTFHTLTCRFETLELICELLAARDAAAGRSPAPLAIEDYARMLAGDGR
;
A
#
# COMPACT_ATOMS: atom_id res chain seq x y z
N MET A 1 -50.57 5.33 29.57
CA MET A 1 -50.10 4.99 28.20
C MET A 1 -48.65 5.44 28.08
N PRO A 2 -47.66 4.56 28.32
CA PRO A 2 -46.26 4.88 28.14
C PRO A 2 -45.82 4.57 26.70
N THR A 3 -45.25 5.55 26.02
CA THR A 3 -44.60 5.35 24.71
C THR A 3 -43.18 4.83 24.92
N SER A 4 -42.96 3.59 24.48
CA SER A 4 -41.68 2.90 24.44
C SER A 4 -40.65 3.72 23.64
N ARG A 5 -39.58 4.17 24.32
CA ARG A 5 -38.30 4.52 23.67
C ARG A 5 -37.48 3.25 23.60
N THR A 6 -37.43 2.64 22.42
CA THR A 6 -36.44 1.62 22.11
C THR A 6 -35.06 2.28 22.13
N ARG A 7 -34.28 2.01 23.18
CA ARG A 7 -32.83 2.26 23.19
C ARG A 7 -32.22 1.34 22.14
N PHE A 8 -31.66 1.93 21.09
CA PHE A 8 -30.69 1.24 20.25
C PHE A 8 -29.37 1.23 21.03
N ASP A 9 -29.00 0.05 21.53
CA ASP A 9 -27.70 -0.20 22.15
C ASP A 9 -26.63 -0.09 21.07
N ALA A 10 -25.84 0.98 21.11
CA ALA A 10 -24.60 1.10 20.37
C ALA A 10 -23.50 0.37 21.15
N SER A 11 -23.41 -0.94 20.96
CA SER A 11 -22.30 -1.75 21.49
C SER A 11 -21.79 -2.67 20.39
N SER A 12 -20.89 -2.16 19.55
CA SER A 12 -19.98 -2.97 18.72
C SER A 12 -18.70 -2.17 18.45
N HIS A 13 -17.94 -1.92 19.52
CA HIS A 13 -16.49 -1.67 19.42
C HIS A 13 -15.81 -3.04 19.49
N GLY A 14 -15.30 -3.55 18.36
CA GLY A 14 -14.62 -4.86 18.35
C GLY A 14 -14.19 -5.37 16.98
N GLY A 15 -13.68 -4.51 16.10
CA GLY A 15 -13.30 -4.91 14.73
C GLY A 15 -11.83 -4.70 14.34
N THR A 16 -11.03 -4.01 15.15
CA THR A 16 -9.69 -3.52 14.74
C THR A 16 -8.51 -4.38 15.20
N ASP A 17 -8.71 -5.34 16.11
CA ASP A 17 -7.59 -6.04 16.77
C ASP A 17 -7.16 -7.35 16.06
N GLU A 18 -8.07 -8.04 15.36
CA GLU A 18 -7.75 -9.31 14.68
C GLU A 18 -7.14 -9.15 13.28
N THR A 19 -7.56 -8.14 12.51
CA THR A 19 -7.07 -7.80 11.16
C THR A 19 -5.57 -7.49 11.19
N SER A 20 -5.10 -6.83 12.26
CA SER A 20 -3.67 -6.56 12.50
C SER A 20 -2.82 -7.84 12.63
N THR A 21 -3.39 -8.98 13.02
CA THR A 21 -2.60 -10.18 13.36
C THR A 21 -1.98 -10.85 12.14
N PHE A 22 -2.70 -10.97 11.01
CA PHE A 22 -2.20 -11.66 9.82
C PHE A 22 -1.05 -10.90 9.15
N VAL A 23 -1.23 -9.59 8.92
CA VAL A 23 -0.19 -8.71 8.39
C VAL A 23 1.01 -8.68 9.32
N SER A 24 0.78 -8.62 10.64
CA SER A 24 1.86 -8.66 11.63
C SER A 24 2.63 -9.97 11.63
N GLU A 25 1.96 -11.11 11.43
CA GLU A 25 2.60 -12.40 11.32
C GLU A 25 3.47 -12.50 10.06
N LEU A 26 2.93 -12.11 8.90
CA LEU A 26 3.68 -12.08 7.64
C LEU A 26 4.92 -11.19 7.75
N ALA A 27 4.76 -9.98 8.27
CA ALA A 27 5.86 -9.05 8.46
C ALA A 27 6.90 -9.61 9.45
N ARG A 28 6.48 -10.22 10.58
CA ARG A 28 7.41 -10.85 11.53
C ARG A 28 8.24 -11.95 10.87
N VAL A 29 7.59 -12.87 10.15
CA VAL A 29 8.29 -13.96 9.46
C VAL A 29 9.28 -13.41 8.43
N PHE A 30 8.88 -12.38 7.69
CA PHE A 30 9.75 -11.71 6.72
C PHE A 30 10.98 -11.07 7.38
N ARG A 31 10.81 -10.35 8.50
CA ARG A 31 11.94 -9.79 9.27
C ARG A 31 12.94 -10.88 9.69
N GLU A 32 12.45 -12.01 10.18
CA GLU A 32 13.32 -13.14 10.57
C GLU A 32 14.09 -13.71 9.37
N GLN A 33 13.46 -13.79 8.20
CA GLN A 33 14.10 -14.26 6.97
C GLN A 33 15.19 -13.30 6.51
N VAL A 34 14.90 -11.99 6.48
CA VAL A 34 15.86 -10.95 6.11
C VAL A 34 17.04 -10.93 7.08
N GLN A 35 16.80 -11.00 8.38
CA GLN A 35 17.86 -11.06 9.39
C GLN A 35 18.76 -12.29 9.17
N ARG A 36 18.19 -13.46 8.87
CA ARG A 36 18.97 -14.68 8.62
C ARG A 36 19.79 -14.60 7.33
N ALA A 37 19.26 -13.93 6.29
CA ALA A 37 19.89 -13.89 4.97
C ALA A 37 20.94 -12.77 4.83
N VAL A 38 20.65 -11.58 5.37
CA VAL A 38 21.45 -10.36 5.18
C VAL A 38 22.20 -9.97 6.46
N GLY A 39 21.82 -10.51 7.62
CA GLY A 39 22.42 -10.18 8.92
C GLY A 39 22.03 -8.81 9.47
N MET A 40 21.03 -8.15 8.86
CA MET A 40 20.55 -6.82 9.22
C MET A 40 19.10 -6.87 9.71
N GLU A 41 18.84 -6.17 10.82
CA GLU A 41 17.51 -6.12 11.43
C GLU A 41 16.66 -5.07 10.72
N LEU A 42 15.40 -5.42 10.46
CA LEU A 42 14.40 -4.48 9.95
C LEU A 42 13.69 -3.81 11.12
N ASP A 43 14.04 -2.56 11.39
CA ASP A 43 13.54 -1.77 12.53
C ASP A 43 12.12 -1.23 12.35
N GLY A 44 11.55 -1.39 11.15
CA GLY A 44 10.20 -0.93 10.84
C GLY A 44 10.14 0.54 10.42
N THR A 45 11.29 1.13 10.08
CA THR A 45 11.37 2.47 9.50
C THR A 45 11.54 2.45 7.99
N SER A 46 11.27 3.57 7.34
CA SER A 46 11.57 3.82 5.93
C SER A 46 13.04 3.59 5.60
N THR A 47 13.96 3.83 6.55
CA THR A 47 15.40 3.59 6.36
C THR A 47 15.72 2.11 6.12
N SER A 48 15.01 1.18 6.78
CA SER A 48 15.25 -0.25 6.59
C SER A 48 14.63 -0.81 5.29
N LEU A 49 13.88 -0.01 4.53
CA LEU A 49 13.44 -0.38 3.18
C LEU A 49 14.61 -0.59 2.21
N ALA A 50 15.73 0.12 2.38
CA ALA A 50 16.94 -0.13 1.58
C ALA A 50 17.49 -1.56 1.78
N VAL A 51 17.37 -2.11 3.00
CA VAL A 51 17.74 -3.49 3.31
C VAL A 51 16.75 -4.46 2.65
N VAL A 52 15.45 -4.12 2.67
CA VAL A 52 14.41 -4.89 1.97
C VAL A 52 14.69 -4.92 0.47
N ASP A 53 14.95 -3.79 -0.15
CA ASP A 53 15.25 -3.70 -1.59
C ASP A 53 16.49 -4.52 -1.97
N HIS A 54 17.53 -4.46 -1.13
CA HIS A 54 18.69 -5.32 -1.30
C HIS A 54 18.32 -6.80 -1.24
N TYR A 55 17.55 -7.22 -0.22
CA TYR A 55 17.12 -8.61 -0.06
C TYR A 55 16.25 -9.10 -1.21
N LEU A 56 15.27 -8.31 -1.66
CA LEU A 56 14.43 -8.65 -2.82
C LEU A 56 15.26 -8.70 -4.11
N GLY A 57 16.29 -7.85 -4.24
CA GLY A 57 17.27 -7.90 -5.31
C GLY A 57 18.03 -9.24 -5.41
N LEU A 58 18.25 -9.92 -4.29
CA LEU A 58 18.88 -11.26 -4.29
C LEU A 58 17.97 -12.33 -4.91
N ALA A 59 16.66 -12.09 -4.96
CA ALA A 59 15.67 -13.00 -5.53
C ALA A 59 15.37 -12.75 -7.02
N ARG A 60 16.07 -11.82 -7.69
CA ARG A 60 15.83 -11.50 -9.12
C ARG A 60 16.03 -12.67 -10.08
N GLY A 61 16.82 -13.67 -9.69
CA GLY A 61 17.02 -14.91 -10.47
C GLY A 61 16.04 -16.04 -10.13
N GLU A 62 15.04 -15.77 -9.29
CA GLU A 62 14.00 -16.73 -8.97
C GLU A 62 12.85 -16.67 -9.98
N ASP A 63 12.51 -17.83 -10.54
CA ASP A 63 11.45 -17.95 -11.55
C ASP A 63 10.21 -18.69 -11.04
N ARG A 64 10.25 -19.23 -9.81
CA ARG A 64 9.14 -19.98 -9.23
C ARG A 64 8.08 -19.01 -8.67
N PRO A 65 6.88 -18.94 -9.24
CA PRO A 65 5.87 -17.95 -8.86
C PRO A 65 5.41 -18.11 -7.41
N GLU A 66 5.47 -19.31 -6.83
CA GLU A 66 5.11 -19.56 -5.43
C GLU A 66 6.09 -18.92 -4.46
N ILE A 67 7.39 -18.93 -4.79
CA ILE A 67 8.44 -18.32 -3.97
C ILE A 67 8.37 -16.80 -4.08
N LEU A 68 8.22 -16.29 -5.30
CA LEU A 68 8.01 -14.86 -5.54
C LEU A 68 6.77 -14.35 -4.79
N SER A 69 5.67 -15.10 -4.83
CA SER A 69 4.43 -14.75 -4.11
C SER A 69 4.63 -14.74 -2.59
N LEU A 70 5.39 -15.70 -2.05
CA LEU A 70 5.71 -15.74 -0.62
C LEU A 70 6.57 -14.55 -0.18
N LEU A 71 7.62 -14.22 -0.95
CA LEU A 71 8.48 -13.08 -0.69
C LEU A 71 7.71 -11.77 -0.79
N ALA A 72 6.91 -11.59 -1.84
CA ALA A 72 6.06 -10.42 -2.04
C ALA A 72 5.04 -10.25 -0.92
N ALA A 73 4.44 -11.35 -0.43
CA ALA A 73 3.51 -11.30 0.70
C ALA A 73 4.17 -10.79 1.99
N GLY A 74 5.37 -11.32 2.32
CA GLY A 74 6.13 -10.88 3.48
C GLY A 74 6.60 -9.43 3.38
N ALA A 75 7.18 -9.07 2.24
CA ALA A 75 7.68 -7.72 1.97
C ALA A 75 6.55 -6.69 1.93
N GLY A 76 5.43 -6.99 1.27
CA GLY A 76 4.25 -6.13 1.23
C GLY A 76 3.62 -5.95 2.61
N ALA A 77 3.56 -7.00 3.43
CA ALA A 77 3.09 -6.88 4.80
C ALA A 77 4.00 -5.97 5.65
N TYR A 78 5.32 -6.14 5.53
CA TYR A 78 6.28 -5.26 6.19
C TYR A 78 6.16 -3.81 5.71
N PHE A 79 6.07 -3.59 4.39
CA PHE A 79 5.89 -2.27 3.80
C PHE A 79 4.62 -1.58 4.29
N SER A 80 3.53 -2.33 4.44
CA SER A 80 2.28 -1.82 5.01
C SER A 80 2.48 -1.27 6.43
N GLN A 81 3.28 -1.96 7.26
CA GLN A 81 3.57 -1.52 8.62
C GLN A 81 4.39 -0.22 8.63
N VAL A 82 5.40 -0.11 7.77
CA VAL A 82 6.21 1.12 7.63
C VAL A 82 5.34 2.30 7.20
N VAL A 83 4.47 2.11 6.19
CA VAL A 83 3.55 3.15 5.73
C VAL A 83 2.54 3.54 6.82
N SER A 84 1.96 2.57 7.51
CA SER A 84 1.05 2.84 8.63
C SER A 84 1.73 3.58 9.78
N SER A 85 3.00 3.29 10.10
CA SER A 85 3.70 3.94 11.21
C SER A 85 4.22 5.34 10.89
N GLU A 86 4.69 5.58 9.66
CA GLU A 86 5.34 6.85 9.30
C GLU A 86 4.42 7.83 8.59
N ILE A 87 3.49 7.36 7.76
CA ILE A 87 2.57 8.22 7.00
C ILE A 87 1.19 8.27 7.65
N GLY A 88 0.76 7.16 8.27
CA GLY A 88 -0.59 6.99 8.79
C GLY A 88 -1.51 6.35 7.76
N ALA A 89 -1.92 5.11 8.02
CA ALA A 89 -2.75 4.34 7.09
C ALA A 89 -3.51 3.21 7.78
N HIS A 90 -4.72 2.96 7.31
CA HIS A 90 -5.48 1.74 7.61
C HIS A 90 -5.00 0.60 6.70
N VAL A 91 -4.95 -0.61 7.24
CA VAL A 91 -4.65 -1.82 6.46
C VAL A 91 -5.88 -2.72 6.44
N LEU A 92 -6.34 -3.06 5.23
CA LEU A 92 -7.36 -4.06 5.00
C LEU A 92 -6.71 -5.37 4.56
N ASP A 93 -7.18 -6.48 5.10
CA ASP A 93 -6.82 -7.82 4.62
C ASP A 93 -8.03 -8.77 4.70
N ASP A 94 -8.03 -9.80 3.88
CA ASP A 94 -9.08 -10.82 3.85
C ASP A 94 -8.66 -12.16 4.45
N ARG A 95 -7.48 -12.22 5.07
CA ARG A 95 -6.82 -13.39 5.67
C ARG A 95 -6.62 -14.61 4.76
N LYS A 96 -6.96 -14.53 3.47
CA LYS A 96 -6.95 -15.68 2.54
C LYS A 96 -5.93 -15.50 1.43
N ASP A 97 -5.87 -14.31 0.88
CA ASP A 97 -4.98 -13.97 -0.22
C ASP A 97 -4.17 -12.73 0.15
N PRO A 98 -2.86 -12.87 0.41
CA PRO A 98 -1.99 -11.74 0.72
C PRO A 98 -2.05 -10.64 -0.34
N ARG A 99 -2.28 -10.96 -1.62
CA ARG A 99 -2.39 -9.94 -2.66
C ARG A 99 -3.58 -9.00 -2.41
N ARG A 100 -4.62 -9.44 -1.72
CA ARG A 100 -5.79 -8.62 -1.35
C ARG A 100 -5.54 -7.67 -0.19
N ILE A 101 -4.38 -7.70 0.44
CA ILE A 101 -3.98 -6.64 1.36
C ILE A 101 -4.07 -5.29 0.63
N ARG A 102 -4.67 -4.30 1.30
CA ARG A 102 -4.78 -2.92 0.81
C ARG A 102 -4.36 -1.97 1.92
N VAL A 103 -3.56 -0.99 1.54
CA VAL A 103 -3.20 0.14 2.40
C VAL A 103 -4.06 1.33 1.98
N LEU A 104 -4.73 1.96 2.93
CA LEU A 104 -5.58 3.14 2.75
C LEU A 104 -4.97 4.29 3.56
N LEU A 105 -4.45 5.33 2.91
CA LEU A 105 -3.80 6.43 3.63
C LEU A 105 -4.83 7.25 4.43
N GLU A 106 -4.49 7.59 5.68
CA GLU A 106 -5.33 8.44 6.50
C GLU A 106 -5.27 9.92 6.08
N PRO A 107 -4.09 10.49 5.75
CA PRO A 107 -3.99 11.91 5.45
C PRO A 107 -4.65 12.31 4.14
N ARG A 108 -4.70 11.38 3.18
CA ARG A 108 -5.10 11.62 1.78
C ARG A 108 -5.78 10.39 1.22
N CYS A 109 -6.76 10.61 0.34
CA CYS A 109 -7.52 9.52 -0.26
C CYS A 109 -6.66 8.84 -1.33
N CYS A 110 -5.87 7.87 -0.89
CA CYS A 110 -4.91 7.12 -1.68
C CYS A 110 -4.89 5.68 -1.17
N HIS A 111 -5.11 4.71 -2.06
CA HIS A 111 -4.95 3.30 -1.73
C HIS A 111 -4.15 2.52 -2.76
N PHE A 112 -3.57 1.40 -2.34
CA PHE A 112 -2.76 0.55 -3.22
C PHE A 112 -2.61 -0.89 -2.68
N SER A 113 -2.09 -1.78 -3.53
CA SER A 113 -1.69 -3.14 -3.12
C SER A 113 -0.20 -3.18 -2.75
N PRO A 114 0.16 -3.29 -1.45
CA PRO A 114 1.56 -3.35 -1.04
C PRO A 114 2.25 -4.63 -1.51
N VAL A 115 1.50 -5.73 -1.64
CA VAL A 115 2.03 -7.02 -2.10
C VAL A 115 2.30 -7.01 -3.60
N ASP A 116 1.42 -6.41 -4.42
CA ASP A 116 1.68 -6.31 -5.86
C ASP A 116 2.86 -5.36 -6.15
N LEU A 117 3.02 -4.27 -5.37
CA LEU A 117 4.22 -3.42 -5.42
C LEU A 117 5.50 -4.18 -5.05
N ALA A 118 5.47 -4.97 -3.96
CA ALA A 118 6.61 -5.80 -3.57
C ALA A 118 6.95 -6.86 -4.62
N TYR A 119 5.95 -7.38 -5.34
CA TYR A 119 6.15 -8.29 -6.46
C TYR A 119 6.96 -7.62 -7.58
N ALA A 120 6.55 -6.41 -7.97
CA ALA A 120 7.28 -5.62 -8.96
C ALA A 120 8.69 -5.27 -8.48
N ALA A 121 8.91 -5.03 -7.19
CA ALA A 121 10.24 -4.79 -6.62
C ALA A 121 11.18 -5.99 -6.75
N ILE A 122 10.67 -7.21 -6.60
CA ILE A 122 11.46 -8.44 -6.77
C ILE A 122 11.87 -8.63 -8.23
N VAL A 123 10.91 -8.44 -9.14
CA VAL A 123 11.12 -8.70 -10.57
C VAL A 123 11.89 -7.56 -11.25
N ALA A 124 11.77 -6.35 -10.70
CA ALA A 124 12.35 -5.12 -11.22
C ALA A 124 11.99 -4.83 -12.69
N ASP A 125 10.77 -5.18 -13.08
CA ASP A 125 10.25 -4.99 -14.44
C ASP A 125 8.71 -4.92 -14.44
N ASP A 126 8.15 -4.37 -15.51
CA ASP A 126 6.72 -4.45 -15.81
C ASP A 126 6.44 -5.81 -16.47
N LEU A 127 6.03 -6.76 -15.64
CA LEU A 127 5.72 -8.12 -16.10
C LEU A 127 4.62 -8.13 -17.16
N SER A 128 4.95 -8.64 -18.35
CA SER A 128 3.95 -9.03 -19.34
C SER A 128 2.98 -10.07 -18.74
N PRO A 129 1.69 -10.05 -19.09
CA PRO A 129 0.74 -11.08 -18.66
C PRO A 129 1.16 -12.52 -19.00
N ASP A 130 1.99 -12.69 -20.04
CA ASP A 130 2.49 -14.00 -20.50
C ASP A 130 3.82 -14.41 -19.82
N ASP A 131 4.39 -13.58 -18.95
CA ASP A 131 5.63 -13.93 -18.23
C ASP A 131 5.35 -15.08 -17.25
N PRO A 132 6.16 -16.16 -17.25
CA PRO A 132 5.97 -17.30 -16.34
C PRO A 132 6.08 -16.93 -14.85
N ARG A 133 6.70 -15.79 -14.54
CA ARG A 133 6.80 -15.23 -13.20
C ARG A 133 5.57 -14.41 -12.83
N HIS A 134 4.59 -14.21 -13.72
CA HIS A 134 3.37 -13.51 -13.36
C HIS A 134 2.59 -14.33 -12.32
N PRO A 135 2.14 -13.75 -11.20
CA PRO A 135 1.38 -14.50 -10.20
C PRO A 135 0.03 -14.95 -10.77
N PRO A 136 -0.48 -16.13 -10.40
CA PRO A 136 -1.77 -16.58 -10.88
C PRO A 136 -2.90 -15.66 -10.40
N GLY A 137 -4.00 -15.65 -11.15
CA GLY A 137 -5.22 -14.92 -10.80
C GLY A 137 -5.30 -13.55 -11.47
N ARG A 138 -5.51 -12.50 -10.67
CA ARG A 138 -5.72 -11.15 -11.19
C ARG A 138 -4.41 -10.48 -11.64
N PRO A 139 -4.47 -9.49 -12.57
CA PRO A 139 -3.32 -8.65 -12.91
C PRO A 139 -2.69 -7.99 -11.67
N LEU A 140 -1.41 -7.65 -11.77
CA LEU A 140 -0.74 -6.86 -10.74
C LEU A 140 -1.32 -5.44 -10.66
N ASP A 141 -1.68 -5.02 -9.45
CA ASP A 141 -2.16 -3.67 -9.16
C ASP A 141 -0.99 -2.82 -8.65
N LEU A 142 -0.27 -2.17 -9.59
CA LEU A 142 0.94 -1.39 -9.29
C LEU A 142 0.67 0.12 -9.10
N ALA A 143 -0.60 0.53 -9.13
CA ALA A 143 -1.00 1.92 -9.11
C ALA A 143 -1.24 2.44 -7.67
N PHE A 144 -0.99 3.74 -7.48
CA PHE A 144 -1.56 4.48 -6.36
C PHE A 144 -2.91 5.06 -6.79
N HIS A 145 -3.99 4.51 -6.25
CA HIS A 145 -5.34 4.90 -6.61
C HIS A 145 -5.74 6.13 -5.82
N LEU A 146 -5.92 7.23 -6.53
CA LEU A 146 -6.33 8.53 -5.98
C LEU A 146 -7.77 8.84 -6.37
N ARG A 147 -8.38 9.82 -5.69
CA ARG A 147 -9.71 10.30 -6.04
C ARG A 147 -9.78 10.74 -7.50
N THR A 148 -10.74 10.17 -8.22
CA THR A 148 -11.05 10.47 -9.62
C THR A 148 -12.27 11.37 -9.75
N ASP A 149 -13.05 11.53 -8.68
CA ASP A 149 -14.14 12.51 -8.62
C ASP A 149 -13.57 13.92 -8.50
N ALA A 150 -14.15 14.85 -9.26
CA ALA A 150 -13.81 16.26 -9.23
C ALA A 150 -15.10 17.09 -9.21
N ASP A 151 -15.22 17.95 -8.21
CA ASP A 151 -16.32 18.91 -8.12
C ASP A 151 -16.01 20.15 -9.00
N ASP A 152 -14.78 20.67 -8.91
CA ASP A 152 -14.27 21.77 -9.73
C ASP A 152 -12.76 21.56 -10.03
N GLY A 153 -12.37 21.56 -11.30
CA GLY A 153 -10.97 21.39 -11.76
C GLY A 153 -10.56 19.93 -11.99
N PRO A 154 -9.24 19.63 -12.11
CA PRO A 154 -8.77 18.26 -12.30
C PRO A 154 -8.97 17.43 -11.02
N SER A 155 -9.24 16.14 -11.16
CA SER A 155 -9.26 15.20 -10.02
C SER A 155 -7.88 15.11 -9.35
N ASP A 156 -7.79 14.51 -8.15
CA ASP A 156 -6.50 14.30 -7.48
C ASP A 156 -5.60 13.39 -8.31
N ALA A 157 -6.15 12.33 -8.89
CA ALA A 157 -5.43 11.44 -9.80
C ALA A 157 -4.80 12.19 -10.97
N ALA A 158 -5.62 12.93 -11.74
CA ALA A 158 -5.14 13.65 -12.93
C ALA A 158 -4.15 14.78 -12.58
N TRP A 159 -4.36 15.44 -11.43
CA TRP A 159 -3.46 16.52 -11.01
C TRP A 159 -2.11 16.00 -10.52
N ILE A 160 -2.08 14.89 -9.78
CA ILE A 160 -0.84 14.25 -9.33
C ILE A 160 -0.07 13.68 -10.51
N GLU A 161 -0.74 13.00 -11.45
CA GLU A 161 -0.11 12.49 -12.67
C GLU A 161 0.63 13.60 -13.42
N ALA A 162 -0.01 14.76 -13.61
CA ALA A 162 0.60 15.91 -14.25
C ALA A 162 1.82 16.46 -13.49
N ARG A 163 1.82 16.43 -12.15
CA ARG A 163 2.95 16.88 -11.32
C ARG A 163 4.10 15.88 -11.34
N LEU A 164 3.82 14.58 -11.26
CA LEU A 164 4.84 13.54 -11.34
C LEU A 164 5.51 13.51 -12.71
N ALA A 165 4.78 13.81 -13.79
CA ALA A 165 5.31 13.89 -15.15
C ALA A 165 6.32 15.05 -15.36
N GLU A 166 6.34 16.05 -14.48
CA GLU A 166 7.31 17.15 -14.51
C GLU A 166 8.65 16.80 -13.84
N LEU A 167 8.69 15.69 -13.10
CA LEU A 167 9.90 15.23 -12.41
C LEU A 167 10.88 14.56 -13.39
N PRO A 168 12.19 14.62 -13.11
CA PRO A 168 13.15 13.82 -13.86
C PRO A 168 12.82 12.33 -13.79
N PRO A 169 13.12 11.54 -14.84
CA PRO A 169 12.91 10.11 -14.80
C PRO A 169 13.78 9.47 -13.72
N VAL A 170 13.17 8.55 -12.98
CA VAL A 170 13.86 7.73 -11.97
C VAL A 170 14.68 6.65 -12.68
N PRO A 171 15.90 6.33 -12.22
CA PRO A 171 16.68 5.20 -12.75
C PRO A 171 15.89 3.89 -12.71
N ALA A 172 16.01 3.08 -13.78
CA ALA A 172 15.23 1.85 -13.93
C ALA A 172 15.45 0.83 -12.79
N ASP A 173 16.67 0.79 -12.25
CA ASP A 173 17.03 -0.08 -11.12
C ASP A 173 16.43 0.36 -9.78
N THR A 174 15.97 1.61 -9.69
CA THR A 174 15.29 2.18 -8.52
C THR A 174 13.78 2.30 -8.69
N PHE A 175 13.25 2.32 -9.91
CA PHE A 175 11.84 2.63 -10.19
C PHE A 175 10.84 1.67 -9.51
N HIS A 176 11.22 0.40 -9.36
CA HIS A 176 10.38 -0.61 -8.71
C HIS A 176 10.68 -0.81 -7.22
N THR A 177 11.68 -0.14 -6.65
CA THR A 177 12.08 -0.38 -5.26
C THR A 177 11.01 0.11 -4.28
N LEU A 178 10.89 -0.56 -3.14
CA LEU A 178 9.95 -0.15 -2.09
C LEU A 178 10.39 1.18 -1.47
N THR A 179 11.69 1.48 -1.44
CA THR A 179 12.18 2.81 -1.05
C THR A 179 11.62 3.89 -1.99
N CYS A 180 11.76 3.73 -3.32
CA CYS A 180 11.24 4.71 -4.26
C CYS A 180 9.71 4.83 -4.18
N ARG A 181 8.99 3.73 -3.97
CA ARG A 181 7.55 3.73 -3.77
C ARG A 181 7.14 4.48 -2.50
N PHE A 182 7.89 4.35 -1.41
CA PHE A 182 7.68 5.11 -0.18
C PHE A 182 7.86 6.61 -0.40
N GLU A 183 9.00 7.02 -0.99
CA GLU A 183 9.29 8.43 -1.30
C GLU A 183 8.23 9.05 -2.22
N THR A 184 7.73 8.26 -3.18
CA THR A 184 6.64 8.68 -4.06
C THR A 184 5.34 8.92 -3.28
N LEU A 185 5.01 8.06 -2.30
CA LEU A 185 3.84 8.25 -1.43
C LEU A 185 3.98 9.51 -0.58
N GLU A 186 5.16 9.76 -0.01
CA GLU A 186 5.43 10.99 0.75
C GLU A 186 5.21 12.23 -0.12
N LEU A 187 5.77 12.24 -1.33
CA LEU A 187 5.61 13.33 -2.27
C LEU A 187 4.14 13.55 -2.68
N ILE A 188 3.39 12.47 -2.94
CA ILE A 188 1.95 12.56 -3.24
C ILE A 188 1.21 13.21 -2.07
N CYS A 189 1.49 12.77 -0.84
CA CYS A 189 0.89 13.33 0.36
C CYS A 189 1.21 14.82 0.53
N GLU A 190 2.46 15.22 0.30
CA GLU A 190 2.90 16.62 0.37
C GLU A 190 2.19 17.48 -0.69
N LEU A 191 2.18 17.03 -1.94
CA LEU A 191 1.57 17.75 -3.06
C LEU A 191 0.07 17.97 -2.83
N LEU A 192 -0.66 16.93 -2.41
CA LEU A 192 -2.09 17.05 -2.11
C LEU A 192 -2.34 17.94 -0.89
N ALA A 193 -1.46 17.92 0.11
CA ALA A 193 -1.56 18.82 1.25
C ALA A 193 -1.34 20.29 0.87
N ALA A 194 -0.34 20.56 0.04
CA ALA A 194 -0.11 21.90 -0.49
C ALA A 194 -1.30 22.38 -1.34
N ARG A 195 -1.87 21.51 -2.17
CA ARG A 195 -3.05 21.80 -2.99
C ARG A 195 -4.26 22.18 -2.14
N ASP A 196 -4.54 21.42 -1.09
CA ASP A 196 -5.65 21.68 -0.18
C ASP A 196 -5.46 22.96 0.62
N ALA A 197 -4.25 23.20 1.14
CA ALA A 197 -3.91 24.43 1.85
C ALA A 197 -4.12 25.66 0.94
N ALA A 198 -3.69 25.60 -0.31
CA ALA A 198 -3.91 26.66 -1.30
C ALA A 198 -5.40 26.90 -1.60
N ALA A 199 -6.23 25.86 -1.48
CA ALA A 199 -7.68 25.95 -1.63
C ALA A 199 -8.43 26.29 -0.32
N GLY A 200 -7.71 26.51 0.78
CA GLY A 200 -8.31 26.79 2.09
C GLY A 200 -9.03 25.60 2.72
N ARG A 201 -8.79 24.38 2.26
CA ARG A 201 -9.34 23.15 2.85
C ARG A 201 -8.49 22.72 4.04
N SER A 202 -9.14 22.37 5.15
CA SER A 202 -8.45 21.83 6.32
C SER A 202 -8.19 20.33 6.16
N PRO A 203 -7.03 19.82 6.63
CA PRO A 203 -6.79 18.39 6.69
C PRO A 203 -7.80 17.73 7.63
N ALA A 204 -8.43 16.65 7.18
CA ALA A 204 -9.23 15.76 8.02
C ALA A 204 -8.76 14.32 7.75
N PRO A 205 -8.43 13.53 8.79
CA PRO A 205 -8.07 12.14 8.61
C PRO A 205 -9.25 11.37 8.03
N LEU A 206 -8.97 10.49 7.07
CA LEU A 206 -9.95 9.65 6.42
C LEU A 206 -10.14 8.34 7.18
N ALA A 207 -11.40 7.94 7.33
CA ALA A 207 -11.78 6.63 7.84
C ALA A 207 -11.92 5.62 6.70
N ILE A 208 -12.01 4.33 7.03
CA ILE A 208 -12.17 3.24 6.05
C ILE A 208 -13.43 3.47 5.18
N GLU A 209 -14.50 4.00 5.77
CA GLU A 209 -15.77 4.26 5.10
C GLU A 209 -15.63 5.29 3.96
N ASP A 210 -14.68 6.21 4.06
CA ASP A 210 -14.42 7.22 3.02
C ASP A 210 -13.91 6.60 1.72
N TYR A 211 -13.33 5.39 1.79
CA TYR A 211 -12.83 4.63 0.66
C TYR A 211 -13.89 3.79 -0.05
N ALA A 212 -15.12 3.71 0.47
CA ALA A 212 -16.15 2.79 -0.03
C ALA A 212 -16.44 2.97 -1.53
N ARG A 213 -16.43 4.22 -2.03
CA ARG A 213 -16.67 4.51 -3.46
C ARG A 213 -15.53 4.05 -4.36
N MET A 214 -14.28 4.18 -3.90
CA MET A 214 -13.10 3.78 -4.66
C MET A 214 -12.97 2.26 -4.68
N LEU A 215 -13.13 1.60 -3.52
CA LEU A 215 -13.08 0.15 -3.41
C LEU A 215 -14.24 -0.56 -4.13
N ALA A 216 -15.40 0.10 -4.27
CA ALA A 216 -16.52 -0.42 -5.08
C ALA A 216 -16.29 -0.29 -6.60
N GLY A 217 -15.38 0.60 -7.03
CA GLY A 217 -14.99 0.76 -8.43
C GLY A 217 -14.01 -0.30 -8.91
N ASP A 218 -13.11 -0.74 -8.02
CA ASP A 218 -12.05 -1.73 -8.31
C ASP A 218 -12.56 -3.19 -8.40
N GLY A 219 -13.85 -3.42 -8.12
CA GLY A 219 -14.47 -4.74 -8.12
C GLY A 219 -15.11 -5.18 -9.45
N ARG A 220 -14.81 -4.51 -10.57
CA ARG A 220 -15.36 -4.83 -11.91
C ARG A 220 -14.30 -5.31 -12.88
#